data_AF-A0AAD5HNM1-F1
#
_entry.id   AF-A0AAD5HNM1-F1
#
_cell.length_a   1.000
_cell.length_b   1.000
_cell.length_c   1.000
_cell.angle_alpha   90.00
_cell.angle_beta   90.00
_cell.angle_gamma   90.00
#
_symmetry.space_group_name_H-M   'P 1'
#
loop_
_entity.id
_entity.type
_entity.pdbx_description
1 polymer ?
#
loop_
_entity_poly.entity_id
_entity_poly.type
_entity_poly.pdbx_seq_one_letter_code
_entity_poly.pdbx_strand_id
1 'polypeptide(L)'
;MLNLLQTLGRDDRFRNIQLFASSREYLDIQEAMLAIAEPLSLSNPWVEADIRPYIEEMINASRTFSRRPNELHQKVNEALAKGAKGMFRWAVCQLDNLRRLKTTDRIRKAISNLPETLDETYERMFSYIHADDRALVRHVLWWIHVYNTLWSSRVGDITTQILLDAYRMCEEEFGSPGFCLFNIGPLK
;
A
#
# COMPACT_ATOMS: atom_id res chain seq x y z
N MET A 1 15.53 16.85 7.70
CA MET A 1 15.95 15.43 7.71
C MET A 1 17.16 15.18 6.80
N LEU A 2 17.13 15.54 5.51
CA LEU A 2 18.22 15.26 4.56
C LEU A 2 19.61 15.80 4.97
N ASN A 3 19.67 17.02 5.52
CA ASN A 3 20.93 17.61 6.00
C ASN A 3 21.60 16.76 7.12
N LEU A 4 20.79 16.12 7.96
CA LEU A 4 21.29 15.25 9.03
C LEU A 4 21.95 14.00 8.43
N LEU A 5 21.31 13.36 7.46
CA LEU A 5 21.85 12.19 6.77
C LEU A 5 23.17 12.53 6.04
N GLN A 6 23.24 13.69 5.39
CA GLN A 6 24.49 14.17 4.78
C GLN A 6 25.61 14.40 5.80
N THR A 7 25.26 14.88 6.99
CA THR A 7 26.24 15.11 8.07
C THR A 7 26.77 13.78 8.57
N LEU A 8 25.89 12.81 8.81
CA LEU A 8 26.27 11.47 9.29
C LEU A 8 27.09 10.70 8.25
N GLY A 9 26.80 10.86 6.95
CA GLY A 9 27.50 10.15 5.87
C GLY A 9 28.87 10.73 5.51
N ARG A 10 29.14 12.01 5.78
CA ARG A 10 30.43 12.67 5.44
C ARG A 10 31.38 12.81 6.61
N ASP A 11 30.85 12.88 7.83
CA ASP A 11 31.65 13.18 9.00
C ASP A 11 32.36 11.92 9.51
N ASP A 12 33.68 12.02 9.52
CA ASP A 12 34.61 11.01 9.98
C ASP A 12 34.38 10.51 11.41
N ARG A 13 33.68 11.28 12.24
CA ARG A 13 33.32 10.85 13.60
C ARG A 13 32.35 9.68 13.60
N PHE A 14 31.64 9.43 12.49
CA PHE A 14 30.58 8.42 12.38
C PHE A 14 30.94 7.24 11.47
N ARG A 15 32.24 7.01 11.18
CA ARG A 15 32.73 5.93 10.29
C ARG A 15 32.26 4.51 10.66
N ASN A 16 31.88 4.27 11.92
CA ASN A 16 31.41 2.98 12.39
C ASN A 16 29.88 2.79 12.24
N ILE A 17 29.17 3.77 11.69
CA ILE A 17 27.71 3.71 11.45
C ILE A 17 27.46 3.29 10.01
N GLN A 18 26.65 2.25 9.83
CA GLN A 18 26.10 1.87 8.54
C GLN A 18 24.68 2.41 8.41
N LEU A 19 24.42 3.19 7.36
CA LEU A 19 23.14 3.82 7.11
C LEU A 19 22.45 3.13 5.93
N PHE A 20 21.20 2.73 6.14
CA PHE A 20 20.29 2.35 5.07
C PHE A 20 19.13 3.35 5.06
N ALA A 21 18.89 3.96 3.90
CA ALA A 21 17.79 4.88 3.68
C ALA A 21 16.99 4.44 2.47
N SER A 22 15.66 4.52 2.57
CA SER A 22 14.74 4.22 1.47
C SER A 22 13.80 5.40 1.24
N SER A 23 13.59 5.76 -0.01
CA SER A 23 12.65 6.82 -0.41
C SER A 23 11.95 6.46 -1.72
N ARG A 24 10.94 7.25 -2.07
CA ARG A 24 10.49 7.34 -3.47
C ARG A 24 11.53 8.10 -4.29
N GLU A 25 11.47 7.95 -5.61
CA GLU A 25 12.32 8.67 -6.56
C GLU A 25 11.87 10.13 -6.68
N TYR A 26 12.29 10.95 -5.72
CA TYR A 26 12.17 12.40 -5.77
C TYR A 26 13.53 13.01 -6.07
N LEU A 27 13.56 13.97 -7.00
CA LEU A 27 14.80 14.56 -7.50
C LEU A 27 15.64 15.18 -6.39
N ASP A 28 15.01 15.91 -5.46
CA ASP A 28 15.65 16.55 -4.32
C ASP A 28 16.33 15.55 -3.38
N ILE A 29 15.69 14.40 -3.14
CA ILE A 29 16.27 13.32 -2.33
C ILE A 29 17.43 12.66 -3.08
N GLN A 30 17.25 12.37 -4.37
CA GLN A 30 18.28 11.72 -5.19
C GLN A 30 19.55 12.56 -5.23
N GLU A 31 19.44 13.85 -5.55
CA GLU A 31 20.56 14.79 -5.57
C GLU A 31 21.26 14.88 -4.20
N ALA A 32 20.48 14.93 -3.11
CA ALA A 32 21.03 15.00 -1.77
C ALA A 32 21.77 13.72 -1.34
N MET A 33 21.34 12.54 -1.79
CA MET A 33 21.88 11.24 -1.39
C MET A 33 23.04 10.77 -2.26
N LEU A 34 23.10 11.14 -3.54
CA LEU A 34 24.21 10.79 -4.45
C LEU A 34 25.59 11.21 -3.92
N ALA A 35 25.63 12.25 -3.10
CA ALA A 35 26.82 12.75 -2.46
C ALA A 35 27.40 11.86 -1.35
N ILE A 36 26.63 10.90 -0.83
CA ILE A 36 26.96 10.14 0.38
C ILE A 36 26.58 8.65 0.31
N ALA A 37 25.85 8.21 -0.72
CA ALA A 37 25.34 6.85 -0.84
C ALA A 37 25.22 6.43 -2.30
N GLU A 38 25.33 5.13 -2.53
CA GLU A 38 25.05 4.50 -3.81
C GLU A 38 23.55 4.21 -3.94
N PRO A 39 22.91 4.58 -5.06
CA PRO A 39 21.49 4.32 -5.26
C PRO A 39 21.24 2.83 -5.51
N LEU A 40 20.30 2.27 -4.75
CA LEU A 40 19.80 0.91 -4.97
C LEU A 40 18.34 0.97 -5.42
N SER A 41 18.10 0.65 -6.70
CA SER A 41 16.73 0.57 -7.22
C SER A 41 16.03 -0.69 -6.73
N LEU A 42 14.88 -0.50 -6.08
CA LEU A 42 13.96 -1.60 -5.76
C LEU A 42 13.15 -2.05 -6.98
N SER A 43 13.12 -1.28 -8.06
CA SER A 43 12.52 -1.69 -9.33
C SER A 43 13.54 -2.43 -10.18
N ASN A 44 13.74 -3.71 -9.86
CA ASN A 44 14.73 -4.55 -10.53
C ASN A 44 14.13 -5.93 -10.94
N PRO A 45 14.77 -6.65 -11.88
CA PRO A 45 14.27 -7.94 -12.35
C PRO A 45 14.20 -9.03 -11.26
N TRP A 46 14.99 -8.90 -10.19
CA TRP A 46 15.03 -9.87 -9.09
C TRP A 46 13.73 -9.86 -8.27
N VAL A 47 12.99 -8.74 -8.27
CA VAL A 47 11.70 -8.68 -7.58
C VAL A 47 10.71 -9.70 -8.13
N GLU A 48 10.71 -9.99 -9.43
CA GLU A 48 9.86 -11.07 -9.96
C GLU A 48 10.24 -12.42 -9.35
N ALA A 49 11.54 -12.70 -9.25
CA ALA A 49 12.04 -13.94 -8.65
C ALA A 49 11.65 -14.07 -7.18
N ASP A 50 11.65 -12.95 -6.43
CA ASP A 50 11.24 -12.91 -5.02
C ASP A 50 9.71 -13.01 -4.82
N ILE A 51 8.91 -12.53 -5.79
CA ILE A 51 7.45 -12.61 -5.73
C ILE A 51 6.95 -14.06 -5.87
N ARG A 52 7.63 -14.90 -6.66
CA ARG A 52 7.23 -16.30 -6.90
C ARG A 52 7.15 -17.14 -5.62
N PRO A 53 8.21 -17.26 -4.80
CA PRO A 53 8.14 -18.03 -3.56
C PRO A 53 7.13 -17.45 -2.58
N TYR A 54 6.98 -16.12 -2.54
CA TYR A 54 5.95 -15.46 -1.75
C TYR A 54 4.53 -15.92 -2.15
N ILE A 55 4.22 -15.94 -3.46
CA ILE A 55 2.90 -16.40 -3.94
C ILE A 55 2.68 -17.87 -3.57
N GLU A 56 3.69 -18.73 -3.73
CA GLU A 56 3.60 -20.15 -3.39
C GLU A 56 3.34 -20.37 -1.90
N GLU A 57 4.11 -19.72 -1.04
CA GLU A 57 3.91 -19.76 0.41
C GLU A 57 2.49 -19.33 0.78
N MET A 58 2.02 -18.25 0.18
CA MET A 58 0.71 -17.69 0.44
C MET A 58 -0.44 -18.55 -0.12
N ILE A 59 -0.25 -19.24 -1.23
CA ILE A 59 -1.20 -20.25 -1.73
C ILE A 59 -1.29 -21.41 -0.73
N ASN A 60 -0.16 -21.89 -0.24
CA ASN A 60 -0.07 -23.03 0.67
C ASN A 60 -0.66 -22.71 2.06
N ALA A 61 -0.44 -21.50 2.56
CA ALA A 61 -0.98 -21.03 3.83
C ALA A 61 -2.52 -20.94 3.83
N SER A 62 -3.15 -20.77 2.66
CA SER A 62 -4.60 -20.68 2.54
C SER A 62 -5.24 -22.06 2.38
N ARG A 63 -5.92 -22.56 3.42
CA ARG A 63 -6.59 -23.87 3.41
C ARG A 63 -7.57 -24.08 2.24
N THR A 64 -8.24 -23.02 1.79
CA THR A 64 -9.20 -23.08 0.69
C THR A 64 -8.52 -23.00 -0.68
N PHE A 65 -7.40 -22.29 -0.77
CA PHE A 65 -6.65 -22.12 -2.02
C PHE A 65 -5.69 -23.29 -2.28
N SER A 66 -5.07 -23.85 -1.24
CA SER A 66 -4.14 -24.99 -1.33
C SER A 66 -4.82 -26.27 -1.82
N ARG A 67 -6.14 -26.42 -1.60
CA ARG A 67 -6.94 -27.55 -2.11
C ARG A 67 -7.23 -27.49 -3.61
N ARG A 68 -6.83 -26.42 -4.30
CA ARG A 68 -7.06 -26.25 -5.74
C ARG A 68 -6.02 -27.02 -6.56
N PRO A 69 -6.30 -27.32 -7.83
CA PRO A 69 -5.35 -28.06 -8.69
C PRO A 69 -4.02 -27.31 -8.84
N ASN A 70 -2.91 -28.04 -8.87
CA ASN A 70 -1.56 -27.48 -9.03
C ASN A 70 -1.42 -26.63 -10.31
N GLU A 71 -2.11 -27.01 -11.40
CA GLU A 71 -2.14 -26.20 -12.63
C GLU A 71 -2.67 -24.78 -12.40
N LEU A 72 -3.64 -24.62 -11.49
CA LEU A 72 -4.15 -23.30 -11.13
C LEU A 72 -3.10 -22.51 -10.36
N HIS A 73 -2.38 -23.15 -9.43
CA HIS A 73 -1.32 -22.50 -8.66
C HIS A 73 -0.21 -21.98 -9.57
N GLN A 74 0.23 -22.79 -10.53
CA GLN A 74 1.22 -22.38 -11.53
C GLN A 74 0.74 -21.18 -12.34
N LYS A 75 -0.51 -21.22 -12.83
CA LYS A 75 -1.10 -20.09 -13.59
C LYS A 75 -1.21 -18.82 -12.75
N VAL A 76 -1.60 -18.92 -11.48
CA VAL A 76 -1.65 -17.79 -10.54
C VAL A 76 -0.25 -17.22 -10.35
N ASN A 77 0.73 -18.08 -10.00
CA ASN A 77 2.11 -17.68 -9.76
C ASN A 77 2.67 -16.94 -10.97
N GLU A 78 2.55 -17.53 -12.16
CA GLU A 78 3.11 -16.94 -13.37
C GLU A 78 2.45 -15.62 -13.75
N ALA A 79 1.12 -15.54 -13.68
CA ALA A 79 0.42 -14.31 -14.01
C ALA A 79 0.71 -13.18 -13.01
N LEU A 80 0.78 -13.49 -11.71
CA LEU A 80 1.02 -12.48 -10.69
C LEU A 80 2.49 -12.04 -10.63
N ALA A 81 3.44 -12.97 -10.79
CA ALA A 81 4.86 -12.63 -10.80
C ALA A 81 5.20 -11.72 -11.98
N LYS A 82 4.76 -12.08 -13.20
CA LYS A 82 4.97 -11.27 -14.40
C LYS A 82 4.19 -9.96 -14.37
N GLY A 83 2.93 -10.00 -13.92
CA GLY A 83 2.06 -8.83 -13.86
C GLY A 83 2.51 -7.76 -12.88
N ALA A 84 3.25 -8.15 -11.84
CA ALA A 84 3.69 -7.22 -10.81
C ALA A 84 4.67 -6.16 -11.33
N LYS A 85 5.47 -6.45 -12.37
CA LYS A 85 6.44 -5.50 -12.96
C LYS A 85 7.29 -4.78 -11.89
N GLY A 86 7.78 -5.53 -10.90
CA GLY A 86 8.57 -4.97 -9.78
C GLY A 86 7.75 -4.38 -8.62
N MET A 87 6.42 -4.40 -8.67
CA MET A 87 5.54 -3.91 -7.60
C MET A 87 5.06 -5.08 -6.73
N PHE A 88 5.82 -5.40 -5.67
CA PHE A 88 5.43 -6.46 -4.73
C PHE A 88 4.01 -6.26 -4.16
N ARG A 89 3.66 -5.00 -3.84
CA ARG A 89 2.33 -4.64 -3.34
C ARG A 89 1.21 -5.01 -4.33
N TRP A 90 1.46 -4.88 -5.63
CA TRP A 90 0.48 -5.26 -6.64
C TRP A 90 0.20 -6.76 -6.57
N ALA A 91 1.23 -7.60 -6.47
CA ALA A 91 1.07 -9.05 -6.34
C ALA A 91 0.26 -9.43 -5.09
N VAL A 92 0.56 -8.80 -3.95
CA VAL A 92 -0.20 -8.96 -2.68
C VAL A 92 -1.68 -8.65 -2.91
N CYS A 93 -1.99 -7.49 -3.49
CA CYS A 93 -3.36 -7.06 -3.74
C CYS A 93 -4.11 -8.02 -4.66
N GLN A 94 -3.48 -8.51 -5.74
CA GLN A 94 -4.11 -9.47 -6.63
C GLN A 94 -4.34 -10.81 -5.94
N LEU A 95 -3.38 -11.30 -5.16
CA LEU A 95 -3.52 -12.56 -4.45
C LEU A 95 -4.67 -12.53 -3.44
N ASP A 96 -4.81 -11.42 -2.70
CA ASP A 96 -5.92 -11.22 -1.77
C ASP A 96 -7.28 -11.17 -2.49
N ASN A 97 -7.34 -10.54 -3.67
CA ASN A 97 -8.54 -10.58 -4.52
C ASN A 97 -8.87 -12.01 -4.97
N LEU A 98 -7.88 -12.78 -5.43
CA LEU A 98 -8.08 -14.15 -5.88
C LEU A 98 -8.53 -15.07 -4.74
N ARG A 99 -8.02 -14.89 -3.53
CA ARG A 99 -8.39 -15.67 -2.33
C ARG A 99 -9.85 -15.51 -1.94
N ARG A 100 -10.49 -14.38 -2.26
CA ARG A 100 -11.91 -14.13 -1.99
C ARG A 100 -12.83 -14.89 -2.97
N LEU A 101 -12.29 -15.42 -4.06
CA LEU A 101 -13.08 -16.11 -5.09
C LEU A 101 -13.33 -17.57 -4.71
N LYS A 102 -14.60 -17.98 -4.75
CA LYS A 102 -15.04 -19.32 -4.30
C LYS A 102 -14.84 -20.43 -5.33
N THR A 103 -14.70 -20.11 -6.62
CA THR A 103 -14.64 -21.11 -7.69
C THR A 103 -13.41 -20.94 -8.56
N THR A 104 -12.88 -22.07 -9.03
CA THR A 104 -11.70 -22.12 -9.91
C THR A 104 -11.92 -21.30 -11.20
N ASP A 105 -13.12 -21.33 -11.78
CA ASP A 105 -13.40 -20.59 -13.01
C ASP A 105 -13.43 -19.08 -12.80
N ARG A 106 -13.90 -18.60 -11.64
CA ARG A 106 -13.81 -17.18 -11.28
C ARG A 106 -12.35 -16.76 -11.10
N ILE A 107 -11.52 -17.61 -10.51
CA ILE A 107 -10.08 -17.36 -10.38
C ILE A 107 -9.44 -17.27 -11.77
N ARG A 108 -9.69 -18.22 -12.68
CA ARG A 108 -9.18 -18.18 -14.06
C ARG A 108 -9.60 -16.91 -14.79
N LYS A 109 -10.87 -16.52 -14.67
CA LYS A 109 -11.38 -15.28 -15.26
C LYS A 109 -10.71 -14.03 -14.67
N ALA A 110 -10.51 -13.99 -13.37
CA ALA A 110 -9.84 -12.88 -12.69
C ALA A 110 -8.36 -12.76 -13.10
N ILE A 111 -7.63 -13.88 -13.22
CA ILE A 111 -6.25 -13.90 -13.71
C ILE A 111 -6.15 -13.41 -15.16
N SER A 112 -7.18 -13.65 -15.96
CA SER A 112 -7.23 -13.17 -17.36
C SER A 112 -7.59 -11.69 -17.48
N ASN A 113 -8.02 -11.05 -16.38
CA ASN A 113 -8.44 -9.66 -16.34
C ASN A 113 -7.82 -8.97 -15.12
N LEU A 114 -6.50 -9.08 -14.97
CA LEU A 114 -5.76 -8.42 -13.91
C LEU A 114 -5.60 -6.92 -14.24
N PRO A 115 -5.62 -6.04 -13.22
CA PRO A 115 -5.37 -4.62 -13.43
C PRO A 115 -3.91 -4.38 -13.84
N GLU A 116 -3.65 -3.43 -14.74
CA GLU A 116 -2.31 -3.15 -15.24
C GLU A 116 -1.43 -2.40 -14.24
N THR A 117 -2.04 -1.62 -13.34
CA THR A 117 -1.36 -0.73 -12.40
C THR A 117 -1.89 -0.86 -10.97
N LEU A 118 -1.13 -0.32 -10.01
CA LEU A 118 -1.62 -0.16 -8.64
C LEU A 118 -2.81 0.80 -8.58
N ASP A 119 -2.82 1.87 -9.39
CA ASP A 119 -3.93 2.83 -9.42
C ASP A 119 -5.23 2.15 -9.86
N GLU A 120 -5.21 1.37 -10.95
CA GLU A 120 -6.36 0.60 -11.38
C GLU A 120 -6.78 -0.45 -10.32
N THR A 121 -5.79 -1.02 -9.62
CA THR A 121 -6.06 -1.92 -8.49
C THR A 121 -6.85 -1.21 -7.39
N TYR A 122 -6.46 0.02 -7.03
CA TYR A 122 -7.16 0.81 -6.03
C TYR A 122 -8.53 1.28 -6.51
N GLU A 123 -8.68 1.70 -7.76
CA GLU A 123 -9.98 2.03 -8.36
C GLU A 123 -10.97 0.86 -8.26
N ARG A 124 -10.51 -0.35 -8.63
CA ARG A 124 -11.33 -1.57 -8.49
C ARG A 124 -11.68 -1.84 -7.03
N MET A 125 -10.73 -1.70 -6.09
CA MET A 125 -11.00 -1.86 -4.66
C MET A 125 -12.05 -0.88 -4.16
N PHE A 126 -11.94 0.40 -4.53
CA PHE A 126 -12.90 1.42 -4.13
C PHE A 126 -14.27 1.21 -4.77
N SER A 127 -14.33 0.64 -5.97
CA SER A 127 -15.60 0.29 -6.63
C SER A 127 -16.37 -0.81 -5.87
N TYR A 128 -15.69 -1.67 -5.11
CA TYR A 128 -16.30 -2.74 -4.32
C TYR A 128 -16.89 -2.26 -2.99
N ILE A 129 -16.68 -1.01 -2.61
CA ILE A 129 -17.23 -0.44 -1.38
C ILE A 129 -18.74 -0.22 -1.57
N HIS A 130 -19.52 -0.77 -0.63
CA HIS A 130 -20.98 -0.63 -0.61
C HIS A 130 -21.37 0.86 -0.51
N ALA A 131 -22.47 1.25 -1.13
CA ALA A 131 -22.88 2.66 -1.19
C ALA A 131 -22.96 3.31 0.20
N ASP A 132 -23.48 2.58 1.17
CA ASP A 132 -23.63 3.02 2.57
C ASP A 132 -22.27 3.28 3.25
N ASP A 133 -21.23 2.54 2.87
CA ASP A 133 -19.89 2.66 3.46
C ASP A 133 -19.02 3.73 2.79
N ARG A 134 -19.44 4.26 1.62
CA ARG A 134 -18.61 5.22 0.85
C ARG A 134 -18.37 6.52 1.59
N ALA A 135 -19.36 6.98 2.36
CA ALA A 135 -19.22 8.19 3.17
C ALA A 135 -18.15 7.99 4.26
N LEU A 136 -18.26 6.89 5.02
CA LEU A 136 -17.29 6.51 6.04
C LEU A 136 -15.88 6.40 5.46
N VAL A 137 -15.70 5.63 4.38
CA VAL A 137 -14.36 5.42 3.80
C VAL A 137 -13.75 6.73 3.32
N ARG A 138 -14.55 7.63 2.70
CA ARG A 138 -14.07 8.94 2.29
C ARG A 138 -13.61 9.79 3.47
N HIS A 139 -14.37 9.80 4.57
CA HIS A 139 -14.00 10.54 5.78
C HIS A 139 -12.70 10.01 6.39
N VAL A 140 -12.58 8.69 6.52
CA VAL A 140 -11.38 8.05 7.07
C VAL A 140 -10.14 8.35 6.21
N LEU A 141 -10.26 8.24 4.88
CA LEU A 141 -9.15 8.57 3.96
C LEU A 141 -8.76 10.05 4.04
N TRP A 142 -9.74 10.95 4.16
CA TRP A 142 -9.48 12.36 4.34
C TRP A 142 -8.77 12.65 5.67
N TRP A 143 -9.20 12.05 6.78
CA TRP A 143 -8.51 12.18 8.07
C TRP A 143 -7.09 11.66 8.03
N ILE A 144 -6.85 10.50 7.41
CA ILE A 144 -5.50 9.97 7.22
C ILE A 144 -4.63 10.95 6.42
N HIS A 145 -5.18 11.53 5.34
CA HIS A 145 -4.44 12.49 4.53
C HIS A 145 -4.11 13.77 5.30
N VAL A 146 -5.10 14.38 5.94
CA VAL A 146 -4.94 15.61 6.72
C VAL A 146 -3.99 15.40 7.89
N TYR A 147 -4.15 14.28 8.60
CA TYR A 147 -3.24 13.91 9.69
C TYR A 147 -1.80 13.79 9.22
N ASN A 148 -1.57 13.05 8.12
CA ASN A 148 -0.23 12.88 7.59
C ASN A 148 0.38 14.21 7.14
N THR A 149 -0.45 15.12 6.62
CA THR A 149 -0.01 16.43 6.13
C THR A 149 0.35 17.38 7.28
N LEU A 150 -0.44 17.37 8.37
CA LEU A 150 -0.33 18.38 9.43
C LEU A 150 0.42 17.88 10.68
N TRP A 151 0.36 16.58 10.99
CA TRP A 151 0.80 16.04 12.28
C TRP A 151 1.77 14.86 12.21
N SER A 152 2.09 14.32 11.03
CA SER A 152 3.01 13.17 10.88
C SER A 152 4.38 13.37 11.56
N SER A 153 4.85 14.62 11.69
CA SER A 153 6.12 14.94 12.34
C SER A 153 6.03 15.15 13.86
N ARG A 154 4.83 15.14 14.46
CA ARG A 154 4.60 15.47 15.88
C ARG A 154 3.88 14.41 16.70
N VAL A 155 3.05 13.58 16.07
CA VAL A 155 2.22 12.59 16.74
C VAL A 155 2.46 11.22 16.09
N GLY A 156 2.54 10.15 16.89
CA GLY A 156 2.76 8.79 16.39
C GLY A 156 1.60 8.26 15.53
N ASP A 157 1.76 7.14 14.83
CA ASP A 157 0.78 6.67 13.84
C ASP A 157 -0.66 6.59 14.37
N ILE A 158 -1.63 7.07 13.57
CA ILE A 158 -3.05 6.89 13.86
C ILE A 158 -3.41 5.42 13.64
N THR A 159 -3.99 4.79 14.66
CA THR A 159 -4.51 3.44 14.56
C THR A 159 -5.93 3.42 13.97
N THR A 160 -6.31 2.29 13.37
CA THR A 160 -7.67 2.08 12.84
C THR A 160 -8.74 2.24 13.91
N GLN A 161 -8.43 1.90 15.17
CA GLN A 161 -9.36 2.02 16.28
C GLN A 161 -9.70 3.50 16.56
N ILE A 162 -8.69 4.37 16.59
CA ILE A 162 -8.87 5.81 16.78
C ILE A 162 -9.75 6.40 15.67
N LEU A 163 -9.56 5.98 14.42
CA LEU A 163 -10.36 6.45 13.29
C LEU A 163 -11.83 6.01 13.39
N LEU A 164 -12.08 4.76 13.80
CA LEU A 164 -13.44 4.26 13.96
C LEU A 164 -14.17 4.92 15.13
N ASP A 165 -13.47 5.14 16.25
CA ASP A 165 -14.04 5.80 17.42
C ASP A 165 -14.35 7.27 17.10
N ALA A 166 -13.45 7.99 16.43
CA ALA A 166 -13.68 9.37 15.99
C ALA A 166 -14.89 9.47 15.02
N TYR A 167 -15.06 8.49 14.12
CA TYR A 167 -16.20 8.45 13.21
C TYR A 167 -17.53 8.23 13.95
N ARG A 168 -17.56 7.27 14.89
CA ARG A 168 -18.75 7.00 15.71
C ARG A 168 -19.16 8.22 16.53
N MET A 169 -18.19 8.91 17.14
CA MET A 169 -18.45 10.15 17.86
C MET A 169 -19.05 11.24 16.94
N CYS A 170 -18.56 11.36 15.71
CA CYS A 170 -19.14 12.29 14.73
C CYS A 170 -20.57 11.91 14.32
N GLU A 171 -20.89 10.62 14.18
CA GLU A 171 -22.26 10.17 13.88
C GLU A 171 -23.23 10.42 15.05
N GLU A 172 -22.78 10.17 16.28
CA GLU A 172 -23.56 10.36 17.51
C GLU A 172 -23.84 11.84 17.80
N GLU A 173 -22.87 12.72 17.58
CA GLU A 173 -23.03 14.16 17.86
C GLU A 173 -23.82 14.93 16.80
N PHE A 174 -23.80 14.50 15.53
CA PHE A 174 -24.27 15.33 14.42
C PHE A 174 -25.36 14.75 13.52
N GLY A 175 -25.74 13.48 13.67
CA GLY A 175 -26.87 12.89 12.94
C GLY A 175 -26.69 12.89 11.40
N SER A 176 -26.19 11.77 10.88
CA SER A 176 -25.82 11.52 9.47
C SER A 176 -24.55 12.26 8.99
N PRO A 177 -23.58 11.57 8.36
CA PRO A 177 -22.26 12.13 8.03
C PRO A 177 -22.27 13.15 6.88
N GLY A 178 -23.42 13.46 6.29
CA GLY A 178 -23.54 14.31 5.10
C GLY A 178 -23.33 15.81 5.37
N PHE A 179 -23.39 16.26 6.62
CA PHE A 179 -23.50 17.70 6.94
C PHE A 179 -22.27 18.36 7.60
N CYS A 180 -21.32 17.61 8.15
CA CYS A 180 -20.35 18.22 9.06
C CYS A 180 -19.15 18.93 8.43
N LEU A 181 -18.82 18.72 7.14
CA LEU A 181 -17.55 19.21 6.59
C LEU A 181 -17.66 20.13 5.36
N PHE A 182 -18.85 20.38 4.82
CA PHE A 182 -19.02 21.40 3.77
C PHE A 182 -19.11 22.85 4.30
N ASN A 183 -19.07 23.04 5.62
CA ASN A 183 -19.23 24.37 6.25
C ASN A 183 -18.01 24.84 7.05
N ILE A 184 -16.82 24.27 6.84
CA ILE A 184 -15.59 24.91 7.33
C ILE A 184 -15.19 25.95 6.28
N GLY A 185 -15.72 27.17 6.44
CA GLY A 185 -15.32 28.34 5.68
C GLY A 185 -13.81 28.62 5.80
N PRO A 186 -13.26 29.53 4.96
CA PRO A 186 -11.82 29.75 4.90
C PRO A 186 -11.31 30.24 6.25
N LEU A 187 -10.42 29.46 6.86
CA LEU A 187 -9.69 29.84 8.06
C LEU A 187 -8.78 31.03 7.70
N LYS A 188 -9.06 32.19 8.30
CA LYS A 188 -8.17 33.36 8.32
C LYS A 188 -7.00 33.14 9.28
#